data_AF-A0A1H8C7Z9-F1
#
_entry.id   AF-A0A1H8C7Z9-F1
#
_cell.length_a   1.000
_cell.length_b   1.000
_cell.length_c   1.000
_cell.angle_alpha   90.00
_cell.angle_beta   90.00
_cell.angle_gamma   90.00
#
_symmetry.space_group_name_H-M   'P 1'
#
loop_
_entity.id
_entity.type
_entity.pdbx_description
1 polymer ?
#
loop_
_entity_poly.entity_id
_entity_poly.type
_entity_poly.pdbx_seq_one_letter_code
_entity_poly.pdbx_strand_id
1 'polypeptide(L)'
;MNDSLKQIGWGAATVDGFIPPVAFMEFQAHKVLVIAADIRQIEHMEYTPAPDIIHESSGHAPIIAEPEYATYLSYFGEIGSKAMFSYKDFELYEAIRHLSILKEQAHVSPHELAAAEEKLQHI
;
A
#
# COMPACT_ATOMS: atom_id res chain seq x y z
N MET A 1 6.62 -10.31 -14.37
CA MET A 1 6.93 -9.95 -12.97
C MET A 1 6.65 -11.11 -12.01
N ASN A 2 5.43 -11.63 -11.89
CA ASN A 2 5.16 -12.79 -11.01
C ASN A 2 6.05 -14.00 -11.33
N ASP A 3 6.29 -14.27 -12.63
CA ASP A 3 7.23 -15.31 -13.07
C ASP A 3 8.68 -15.07 -12.62
N SER A 4 9.09 -13.81 -12.47
CA SER A 4 10.41 -13.42 -12.00
C SER A 4 10.50 -13.58 -10.48
N LEU A 5 9.50 -13.10 -9.74
CA LEU A 5 9.41 -13.25 -8.28
C LEU A 5 9.37 -14.73 -7.87
N LYS A 6 8.70 -15.58 -8.66
CA LYS A 6 8.64 -17.02 -8.41
C LYS A 6 10.02 -17.66 -8.34
N GLN A 7 11.00 -17.17 -9.10
CA GLN A 7 12.36 -17.72 -9.12
C GLN A 7 13.11 -17.50 -7.80
N ILE A 8 12.70 -16.49 -7.01
CA ILE A 8 13.27 -16.16 -5.70
C ILE A 8 12.34 -16.56 -4.54
N GLY A 9 11.29 -17.36 -4.82
CA GLY A 9 10.34 -17.84 -3.82
C GLY A 9 9.34 -16.78 -3.34
N TRP A 10 9.11 -15.74 -4.13
CA TRP A 10 8.09 -14.72 -3.92
C TRP A 10 6.96 -14.83 -4.95
N GLY A 11 5.82 -14.24 -4.64
CA GLY A 11 4.70 -14.05 -5.58
C GLY A 11 4.23 -12.59 -5.58
N ALA A 12 3.25 -12.29 -6.43
CA ALA A 12 2.55 -11.01 -6.40
C ALA A 12 1.02 -11.19 -6.46
N ALA A 13 0.31 -10.31 -5.77
CA ALA A 13 -1.15 -10.23 -5.77
C ALA A 13 -1.60 -8.79 -6.02
N THR A 14 -2.57 -8.62 -6.92
CA THR A 14 -3.17 -7.31 -7.20
C THR A 14 -4.24 -6.98 -6.16
N VAL A 15 -4.29 -5.72 -5.72
CA VAL A 15 -5.31 -5.21 -4.80
C VAL A 15 -5.90 -3.91 -5.32
N ASP A 16 -7.08 -3.59 -4.80
CA ASP A 16 -7.77 -2.33 -5.04
C ASP A 16 -7.32 -1.30 -4.00
N GLY A 17 -6.37 -0.44 -4.39
CA GLY A 17 -5.79 0.60 -3.56
C GLY A 17 -5.21 0.14 -2.21
N PHE A 18 -5.58 0.86 -1.14
CA PHE A 18 -5.06 0.70 0.22
C PHE A 18 -5.76 -0.43 0.99
N ILE A 19 -5.03 -1.50 1.28
CA ILE A 19 -5.51 -2.61 2.11
C ILE A 19 -5.21 -2.40 3.61
N PRO A 20 -5.93 -3.07 4.53
CA PRO A 20 -5.68 -2.96 5.96
C PRO A 20 -4.23 -3.36 6.33
N PRO A 21 -3.57 -2.65 7.26
CA PRO A 21 -2.16 -2.88 7.59
C PRO A 21 -1.84 -4.32 8.01
N VAL A 22 -2.72 -4.95 8.80
CA VAL A 22 -2.53 -6.35 9.24
C VAL A 22 -2.54 -7.31 8.04
N ALA A 23 -3.47 -7.12 7.10
CA ALA A 23 -3.54 -7.92 5.88
C ALA A 23 -2.29 -7.72 5.01
N PHE A 24 -1.80 -6.48 4.88
CA PHE A 24 -0.55 -6.20 4.17
C PHE A 24 0.63 -6.95 4.80
N MET A 25 0.76 -6.91 6.13
CA MET A 25 1.84 -7.62 6.84
C MET A 25 1.75 -9.15 6.64
N GLU A 26 0.54 -9.71 6.62
CA GLU A 26 0.31 -11.13 6.35
C GLU A 26 0.78 -11.53 4.95
N PHE A 27 0.50 -10.72 3.92
CA PHE A 27 1.04 -10.97 2.58
C PHE A 27 2.58 -10.99 2.57
N GLN A 28 3.22 -10.04 3.25
CA GLN A 28 4.69 -10.02 3.35
C GLN A 28 5.23 -11.25 4.08
N ALA A 29 4.57 -11.67 5.17
CA ALA A 29 4.94 -12.89 5.90
C ALA A 29 4.95 -14.12 4.98
N HIS A 30 3.99 -14.18 4.05
CA HIS A 30 3.86 -15.24 3.07
C HIS A 30 4.60 -14.99 1.74
N LYS A 31 5.52 -14.02 1.70
CA LYS A 31 6.35 -13.69 0.52
C LYS A 31 5.52 -13.32 -0.71
N VAL A 32 4.46 -12.55 -0.49
CA VAL A 32 3.59 -12.03 -1.55
C VAL A 32 3.71 -10.51 -1.59
N LEU A 33 4.20 -9.98 -2.71
CA LEU A 33 4.18 -8.55 -3.00
C LEU A 33 2.76 -8.12 -3.37
N VAL A 34 2.21 -7.20 -2.61
CA VAL A 34 0.92 -6.57 -2.89
C VAL A 34 1.11 -5.45 -3.91
N ILE A 35 0.25 -5.38 -4.92
CA ILE A 35 0.37 -4.42 -6.02
C ILE A 35 -0.96 -3.71 -6.23
N ALA A 36 -0.97 -2.40 -6.01
CA ALA A 36 -2.11 -1.56 -6.39
C ALA A 36 -2.31 -1.65 -7.92
N ALA A 37 -3.54 -1.95 -8.33
CA ALA A 37 -3.88 -2.09 -9.75
C ALA A 37 -3.96 -0.75 -10.49
N ASP A 38 -4.16 0.34 -9.75
CA ASP A 38 -4.29 1.70 -10.29
C ASP A 38 -2.95 2.26 -10.78
N ILE A 39 -3.02 3.23 -11.68
CA ILE A 39 -1.88 4.04 -12.14
C ILE A 39 -2.18 5.51 -11.88
N ARG A 40 -1.18 6.25 -11.40
CA ARG A 40 -1.30 7.70 -11.14
C ARG A 40 -1.78 8.49 -12.36
N GLN A 41 -2.42 9.63 -12.10
CA GLN A 41 -2.85 10.55 -13.15
C GLN A 41 -1.66 11.32 -13.77
N ILE A 42 -1.86 11.84 -14.99
CA ILE A 42 -0.79 12.55 -15.72
C ILE A 42 -0.40 13.87 -15.03
N GLU A 43 -1.31 14.47 -14.28
CA GLU A 43 -1.07 15.66 -13.46
C GLU A 43 -0.22 15.35 -12.22
N HIS A 44 -0.20 14.09 -11.78
CA HIS A 44 0.52 13.59 -10.59
C HIS A 44 1.76 12.75 -10.97
N MET A 45 2.28 12.90 -12.19
CA MET A 45 3.38 12.07 -12.69
C MET A 45 4.62 12.12 -11.81
N GLU A 46 5.00 13.33 -11.38
CA GLU A 46 6.20 13.55 -10.55
C GLU A 46 6.01 13.06 -9.12
N TYR A 47 4.79 13.19 -8.59
CA TYR A 47 4.46 12.81 -7.22
C TYR A 47 2.97 12.51 -7.06
N THR A 48 2.69 11.35 -6.48
CA THR A 48 1.36 10.97 -5.98
C THR A 48 1.49 10.50 -4.52
N PRO A 49 0.54 10.86 -3.65
CA PRO A 49 0.50 10.35 -2.28
C PRO A 49 0.01 8.90 -2.17
N ALA A 50 -0.66 8.38 -3.20
CA ALA A 50 -1.20 7.02 -3.20
C ALA A 50 -0.21 6.05 -3.87
N PRO A 51 -0.08 4.81 -3.37
CA PRO A 51 0.65 3.77 -4.06
C PRO A 51 -0.07 3.41 -5.36
N ASP A 52 0.71 3.18 -6.40
CA ASP A 52 0.24 2.80 -7.73
C ASP A 52 1.10 1.67 -8.28
N ILE A 53 0.71 1.10 -9.43
CA ILE A 53 1.44 -0.01 -10.04
C ILE A 53 2.92 0.31 -10.27
N ILE A 54 3.29 1.57 -10.54
CA ILE A 54 4.68 1.98 -10.74
C ILE A 54 5.46 1.92 -9.42
N HIS A 55 4.91 2.47 -8.33
CA HIS A 55 5.52 2.40 -7.00
C HIS A 55 5.83 0.95 -6.61
N GLU A 56 4.85 0.06 -6.78
CA GLU A 56 4.99 -1.33 -6.34
C GLU A 56 5.91 -2.14 -7.24
N SER A 57 5.70 -2.08 -8.56
CA SER A 57 6.43 -2.91 -9.51
C SER A 57 7.85 -2.43 -9.80
N SER A 58 8.08 -1.11 -9.77
CA SER A 58 9.39 -0.52 -10.09
C SER A 58 10.15 -0.06 -8.85
N GLY A 59 9.45 0.28 -7.76
CA GLY A 59 10.06 0.64 -6.49
C GLY A 59 10.43 -0.58 -5.65
N HIS A 60 9.45 -1.42 -5.31
CA HIS A 60 9.65 -2.54 -4.36
C HIS A 60 10.11 -3.83 -5.02
N ALA A 61 9.51 -4.24 -6.15
CA ALA A 61 9.81 -5.55 -6.72
C ALA A 61 11.32 -5.79 -7.03
N PRO A 62 12.11 -4.79 -7.50
CA PRO A 62 13.53 -5.00 -7.76
C PRO A 62 14.37 -5.26 -6.49
N ILE A 63 14.08 -4.58 -5.38
CA ILE A 63 14.87 -4.74 -4.14
C ILE A 63 14.60 -6.08 -3.44
N ILE A 64 13.41 -6.66 -3.64
CA ILE A 64 13.05 -8.00 -3.13
C ILE A 64 13.92 -9.10 -3.76
N ALA A 65 14.58 -8.85 -4.89
CA ALA A 65 15.54 -9.81 -5.46
C ALA A 65 16.81 -9.96 -4.60
N GLU A 66 17.07 -9.06 -3.66
CA GLU A 66 18.18 -9.16 -2.72
C GLU A 66 17.79 -10.13 -1.57
N PRO A 67 18.50 -11.27 -1.39
CA PRO A 67 18.08 -12.32 -0.46
C PRO A 67 17.97 -11.91 1.01
N GLU A 68 18.86 -11.04 1.49
CA GLU A 68 18.84 -10.59 2.90
C GLU A 68 17.62 -9.70 3.14
N TYR A 69 17.35 -8.77 2.22
CA TYR A 69 16.18 -7.90 2.24
C TYR A 69 14.88 -8.69 2.14
N ALA A 70 14.81 -9.67 1.23
CA ALA A 70 13.66 -10.55 1.09
C ALA A 70 13.36 -11.32 2.38
N THR A 71 14.40 -11.83 3.03
CA THR A 71 14.26 -12.57 4.30
C THR A 71 13.81 -11.62 5.42
N TYR A 72 14.43 -10.44 5.49
CA TYR A 72 14.04 -9.39 6.43
C TYR A 72 12.58 -8.98 6.27
N LEU A 73 12.13 -8.72 5.04
CA LEU A 73 10.78 -8.27 4.74
C LEU A 73 9.73 -9.32 5.15
N SER A 74 10.00 -10.60 4.86
CA SER A 74 9.11 -11.70 5.28
C SER A 74 9.06 -11.85 6.79
N TYR A 75 10.20 -11.76 7.48
CA TYR A 75 10.25 -11.76 8.94
C TYR A 75 9.52 -10.56 9.55
N PHE A 76 9.69 -9.37 8.96
CA PHE A 76 9.00 -8.17 9.38
C PHE A 76 7.47 -8.31 9.24
N GLY A 77 7.00 -8.89 8.14
CA GLY A 77 5.59 -9.25 7.95
C GLY A 77 5.08 -10.22 9.01
N GLU A 78 5.85 -11.25 9.36
CA GLU A 78 5.46 -12.22 10.38
C GLU A 78 5.25 -11.55 11.75
N ILE A 79 6.16 -10.66 12.15
CA ILE A 79 6.03 -9.90 13.41
C ILE A 79 4.89 -8.88 13.31
N GLY A 80 4.79 -8.16 12.20
CA GLY A 80 3.77 -7.13 11.95
C GLY A 80 2.35 -7.69 11.95
N SER A 81 2.14 -8.92 11.45
CA SER A 81 0.84 -9.60 11.47
C SER A 81 0.32 -9.90 12.87
N LYS A 82 1.22 -9.92 13.87
CA LYS A 82 0.91 -10.16 15.29
C LYS A 82 0.67 -8.85 16.06
N ALA A 83 0.84 -7.69 15.42
CA ALA A 83 0.65 -6.40 16.07
C ALA A 83 -0.81 -6.21 16.50
N MET A 84 -1.01 -5.66 17.70
CA MET A 84 -2.33 -5.29 18.17
C MET A 84 -2.85 -4.10 17.36
N PHE A 85 -4.12 -4.17 16.98
CA PHE A 85 -4.79 -3.13 16.21
C PHE A 85 -5.94 -2.57 17.05
N SER A 86 -5.84 -1.30 17.45
CA SER A 86 -6.88 -0.64 18.24
C SER A 86 -7.98 -0.09 17.35
N TYR A 87 -9.12 0.24 17.97
CA TYR A 87 -10.20 0.94 17.28
C TYR A 87 -9.75 2.28 16.70
N LYS A 88 -8.86 3.00 17.41
CA LYS A 88 -8.32 4.28 16.94
C LYS A 88 -7.39 4.11 15.73
N ASP A 89 -6.61 3.03 15.68
CA ASP A 89 -5.78 2.71 14.50
C ASP A 89 -6.66 2.41 13.28
N PHE A 90 -7.81 1.76 13.49
CA PHE A 90 -8.79 1.52 12.42
C PHE A 90 -9.40 2.81 11.89
N GLU A 91 -9.82 3.72 12.77
CA GLU A 91 -10.36 5.03 12.37
C GLU A 91 -9.34 5.84 11.58
N LEU A 92 -8.08 5.87 12.06
CA LEU A 92 -6.99 6.55 11.37
C LEU A 92 -6.73 5.94 9.98
N TYR A 93 -6.67 4.61 9.89
CA TYR A 93 -6.53 3.90 8.61
C TYR A 93 -7.65 4.27 7.63
N GLU A 94 -8.91 4.20 8.05
CA GLU A 94 -10.04 4.52 7.17
C GLU A 94 -10.03 5.99 6.72
N ALA A 95 -9.60 6.92 7.56
CA ALA A 95 -9.47 8.32 7.17
C ALA A 95 -8.35 8.54 6.16
N ILE A 96 -7.17 7.92 6.34
CA ILE A 96 -6.06 7.99 5.39
C ILE A 96 -6.46 7.35 4.06
N ARG A 97 -7.08 6.17 4.10
CA ARG A 97 -7.58 5.45 2.92
C ARG A 97 -8.55 6.32 2.14
N HIS A 98 -9.56 6.89 2.81
CA HIS A 98 -10.55 7.75 2.17
C HIS A 98 -9.92 8.99 1.54
N LEU A 99 -9.04 9.68 2.27
CA LEU A 99 -8.35 10.86 1.75
C LEU A 99 -7.50 10.52 0.51
N SER A 100 -6.80 9.38 0.54
CA SER A 100 -5.95 8.95 -0.58
C SER A 100 -6.77 8.65 -1.83
N ILE A 101 -7.93 8.00 -1.69
CA ILE A 101 -8.85 7.76 -2.81
C ILE A 101 -9.31 9.09 -3.42
N LEU A 102 -9.71 10.05 -2.58
CA LEU A 102 -10.15 11.36 -3.05
C LEU A 102 -9.05 12.13 -3.80
N LYS A 103 -7.78 12.00 -3.38
CA LYS A 103 -6.65 12.68 -4.03
C LYS A 103 -6.31 12.14 -5.42
N GLU A 104 -6.61 10.87 -5.71
CA GLU A 104 -6.36 10.27 -7.03
C GLU A 104 -7.58 10.24 -7.95
N GLN A 105 -8.74 10.72 -7.49
CA GLN A 105 -9.91 10.86 -8.35
C GLN A 105 -9.74 12.02 -9.34
N ALA A 106 -10.05 11.75 -10.62
CA ALA A 106 -9.94 12.75 -11.69
C ALA A 106 -10.76 14.03 -11.43
N HIS A 107 -11.89 13.92 -10.71
CA HIS A 107 -12.80 15.03 -10.44
C HIS A 107 -13.32 14.98 -9.00
N VAL A 108 -12.48 15.35 -8.04
CA VAL A 108 -12.87 15.48 -6.64
C VAL A 108 -13.39 16.88 -6.32
N SER A 109 -14.46 16.96 -5.53
CA SER A 109 -14.94 18.25 -5.01
C SER A 109 -13.95 18.83 -3.99
N PRO A 110 -13.55 20.12 -4.11
CA PRO A 110 -12.70 20.76 -3.11
C PRO A 110 -13.29 20.71 -1.69
N HIS A 111 -14.61 20.72 -1.58
CA HIS A 111 -15.30 20.60 -0.30
C HIS A 111 -15.16 19.20 0.31
N GLU A 112 -15.27 18.14 -0.51
CA GLU A 112 -15.10 16.76 -0.05
C GLU A 112 -13.66 16.50 0.38
N LEU A 113 -12.70 17.02 -0.39
CA LEU A 113 -11.28 16.90 -0.05
C LEU A 113 -10.97 17.61 1.28
N ALA A 114 -11.43 18.86 1.45
CA ALA A 114 -11.23 19.61 2.69
C ALA A 114 -11.87 18.92 3.90
N ALA A 115 -13.09 18.38 3.75
CA ALA A 115 -13.77 17.65 4.81
C ALA A 115 -13.02 16.36 5.22
N ALA A 116 -12.44 15.63 4.27
CA ALA A 116 -11.63 14.46 4.55
C ALA A 116 -10.31 14.81 5.25
N GLU A 117 -9.67 15.93 4.87
CA GLU A 117 -8.47 16.44 5.54
C GLU A 117 -8.75 16.90 6.97
N GLU A 118 -9.84 17.63 7.20
CA GLU A 118 -10.29 18.05 8.54
C GLU A 118 -10.59 16.83 9.42
N LYS A 119 -11.30 15.83 8.88
CA LYS A 119 -11.58 14.57 9.59
C LYS A 119 -10.29 13.89 10.05
N LEU A 120 -9.29 13.79 9.18
CA LEU A 120 -8.01 13.17 9.51
C LEU A 120 -7.25 13.92 10.62
N GLN A 121 -7.35 15.26 10.67
CA GLN A 121 -6.72 16.07 11.71
C GLN A 121 -7.35 15.90 13.11
N HIS A 122 -8.59 15.41 13.17
CA HIS A 122 -9.37 15.29 14.40
C HIS A 122 -9.50 13.86 14.95
N ILE A 123 -8.79 12.89 14.35
CA ILE A 123 -8.64 11.52 14.88
C ILE A 123 -7.49 11.49 15.88
#